data_AF-A0A519S2P0-F1
#
_entry.id   AF-A0A519S2P0-F1
#
_cell.length_a   1.000
_cell.length_b   1.000
_cell.length_c   1.000
_cell.angle_alpha   90.00
_cell.angle_beta   90.00
_cell.angle_gamma   90.00
#
_symmetry.space_group_name_H-M   'P 1'
#
loop_
_entity.id
_entity.type
_entity.pdbx_description
1 polymer ?
#
loop_
_entity_poly.entity_id
_entity_poly.type
_entity_poly.pdbx_seq_one_letter_code
_entity_poly.pdbx_strand_id
1 'polypeptide(L)'
;MIEDSITLSGKTITFFDLEVDTKTKKVFDIGSIRDNGATFHNASPTEFIQFLAGTDYICGHNILNHDLKYIGQHIENAGVHLTNVIDTLYLSPLLFPSNPYHALLKD
;
A
#
# COMPACT_ATOMS: atom_id res chain seq x y z
N MET A 1 2.19 -31.41 28.95
CA MET A 1 2.13 -30.99 27.53
C MET A 1 1.16 -29.83 27.47
N ILE A 2 1.70 -28.62 27.49
CA ILE A 2 0.93 -27.41 27.19
C ILE A 2 1.07 -27.28 25.69
N GLU A 3 -0.03 -27.48 24.95
CA GLU A 3 -0.06 -27.11 23.54
C GLU A 3 -0.11 -25.59 23.50
N ASP A 4 1.05 -24.96 23.30
CA ASP A 4 1.12 -23.59 22.84
C ASP A 4 0.49 -23.57 21.43
N SER A 5 -0.82 -23.36 21.38
CA SER A 5 -1.53 -23.00 20.17
C SER A 5 -0.96 -21.65 19.72
N ILE A 6 0.03 -21.71 18.83
CA ILE A 6 0.48 -20.56 18.05
C ILE A 6 -0.73 -20.14 17.23
N THR A 7 -1.48 -19.16 17.71
CA THR A 7 -2.33 -18.36 16.84
C THR A 7 -1.38 -17.66 15.89
N LEU A 8 -1.19 -18.21 14.69
CA LEU A 8 -0.73 -17.43 13.55
C LEU A 8 -1.80 -16.35 13.34
N SER A 9 -1.68 -15.24 14.06
CA SER A 9 -2.34 -14.01 13.68
C SER A 9 -1.77 -13.68 12.31
N GLY A 10 -2.49 -14.07 11.26
CA GLY A 10 -2.09 -13.81 9.89
C GLY A 10 -1.75 -12.34 9.74
N LYS A 11 -0.58 -12.04 9.17
CA LYS A 11 -0.20 -10.66 8.87
C LYS A 11 -1.17 -10.09 7.85
N THR A 12 -1.69 -8.90 8.11
CA THR A 12 -2.67 -8.26 7.23
C THR A 12 -1.98 -7.38 6.19
N ILE A 13 -2.46 -7.44 4.95
CA ILE A 13 -1.95 -6.61 3.85
C ILE A 13 -3.07 -5.80 3.20
N THR A 14 -2.79 -4.52 2.96
CA THR A 14 -3.67 -3.60 2.25
C THR A 14 -3.00 -3.11 0.98
N PHE A 15 -3.65 -3.33 -0.16
CA PHE A 15 -3.22 -2.82 -1.45
C PHE A 15 -3.86 -1.47 -1.72
N PHE A 16 -3.12 -0.52 -2.30
CA PHE A 16 -3.68 0.77 -2.68
C PHE A 16 -2.95 1.40 -3.89
N ASP A 17 -3.64 2.34 -4.54
CA ASP A 17 -3.13 3.22 -5.60
C ASP A 17 -3.76 4.61 -5.44
N LEU A 18 -3.04 5.66 -5.84
CA LEU A 18 -3.52 7.04 -5.82
C LEU A 18 -3.67 7.60 -7.24
N GLU A 19 -4.74 8.36 -7.42
CA GLU A 19 -4.89 9.28 -8.54
C GLU A 19 -4.59 10.70 -8.05
N VAL A 20 -3.58 11.35 -8.63
CA VAL A 20 -3.02 12.61 -8.13
C VAL A 20 -2.73 13.61 -9.25
N ASP A 21 -2.79 14.90 -8.92
CA ASP A 21 -2.22 15.96 -9.74
C ASP A 21 -0.72 16.11 -9.42
N THR A 22 0.15 15.82 -10.38
CA THR A 22 1.60 15.91 -10.19
C THR A 22 2.12 17.34 -9.99
N LYS A 23 1.38 18.35 -10.48
CA LYS A 23 1.72 19.77 -10.38
C LYS A 23 1.22 20.36 -9.06
N THR A 24 -0.05 20.18 -8.73
CA THR A 24 -0.64 20.78 -7.52
C THR A 24 -0.49 19.91 -6.28
N LYS A 25 0.01 18.67 -6.44
CA LYS A 25 0.13 17.67 -5.37
C LYS A 25 -1.20 17.27 -4.73
N LYS A 26 -2.31 17.50 -5.43
CA LYS A 26 -3.65 17.18 -4.95
C LYS A 26 -3.94 15.70 -5.17
N VAL A 27 -4.47 15.02 -4.16
CA VAL A 27 -5.04 13.67 -4.29
C VAL A 27 -6.48 13.81 -4.79
N PHE A 28 -6.79 13.18 -5.92
CA PHE A 28 -8.15 13.12 -6.48
C PHE A 28 -8.91 11.91 -6.02
N ASP A 29 -8.22 10.78 -5.84
CA ASP A 29 -8.84 9.55 -5.41
C ASP A 29 -7.83 8.59 -4.78
N ILE A 30 -8.33 7.69 -3.95
CA ILE A 30 -7.56 6.64 -3.28
C ILE A 30 -8.36 5.35 -3.42
N GLY A 31 -7.87 4.42 -4.23
CA GLY A 31 -8.44 3.08 -4.34
C GLY A 31 -7.68 2.11 -3.44
N SER A 32 -8.37 1.31 -2.65
CA SER A 32 -7.73 0.33 -1.79
C SER A 32 -8.57 -0.90 -1.49
N ILE A 33 -7.90 -2.04 -1.32
CA ILE A 33 -8.47 -3.32 -0.92
C ILE A 33 -7.56 -4.01 0.11
N ARG A 34 -8.14 -4.50 1.19
CA ARG A 34 -7.46 -5.34 2.20
C ARG A 34 -7.65 -6.81 1.87
N ASP A 35 -6.72 -7.66 2.31
CA ASP A 35 -6.77 -9.13 2.15
C ASP A 35 -8.09 -9.81 2.58
N ASN A 36 -8.81 -9.23 3.53
CA ASN A 36 -10.13 -9.68 3.96
C ASN A 36 -11.28 -9.21 3.05
N GLY A 37 -10.99 -8.54 1.93
CA GLY A 37 -11.95 -8.01 0.97
C GLY A 37 -12.56 -6.65 1.33
N ALA A 38 -12.20 -6.05 2.46
CA ALA A 38 -12.64 -4.69 2.78
C ALA A 38 -12.05 -3.70 1.77
N THR A 39 -12.86 -2.75 1.31
CA THR A 39 -12.46 -1.77 0.29
C THR A 39 -12.57 -0.34 0.82
N PHE A 40 -11.71 0.53 0.31
CA PHE A 40 -11.80 1.98 0.50
C PHE A 40 -11.70 2.68 -0.86
N HIS A 41 -12.52 3.71 -1.05
CA HIS A 41 -12.59 4.47 -2.29
C HIS A 41 -13.07 5.90 -2.00
N ASN A 42 -12.14 6.83 -1.76
CA ASN A 42 -12.41 8.25 -1.52
C ASN A 42 -11.10 9.04 -1.66
N ALA A 43 -11.18 10.36 -1.86
CA ALA A 43 -10.06 11.27 -1.90
C ALA A 43 -9.47 11.65 -0.52
N SER A 44 -10.10 11.23 0.60
CA SER A 44 -9.76 11.69 1.96
C SER A 44 -8.58 10.91 2.57
N PRO A 45 -7.39 11.51 2.76
CA PRO A 45 -6.25 10.81 3.37
C PRO A 45 -6.52 10.45 4.84
N THR A 46 -7.29 11.27 5.55
CA THR A 46 -7.65 11.03 6.95
C THR A 46 -8.53 9.79 7.10
N GLU A 47 -9.53 9.62 6.23
CA GLU A 47 -10.36 8.43 6.26
C GLU A 47 -9.58 7.20 5.78
N PHE A 48 -8.66 7.38 4.82
CA PHE A 48 -7.78 6.31 4.39
C PHE A 48 -6.87 5.82 5.51
N ILE A 49 -6.30 6.72 6.33
CA ILE A 49 -5.53 6.35 7.53
C ILE A 49 -6.37 5.50 8.49
N GLN A 50 -7.63 5.88 8.73
CA GLN A 50 -8.54 5.11 9.57
C GLN A 50 -8.81 3.73 8.98
N PHE A 51 -8.95 3.66 7.66
CA PHE A 51 -9.04 2.39 6.94
C PHE A 51 -7.75 1.57 7.05
N LEU A 52 -6.58 2.18 7.15
CA LEU A 52 -5.32 1.43 7.34
C LEU A 52 -5.17 0.85 8.76
N ALA A 53 -5.99 1.24 9.73
CA ALA A 53 -5.91 0.71 11.08
C ALA A 53 -6.01 -0.82 11.11
N GLY A 54 -5.04 -1.48 11.76
CA GLY A 54 -4.93 -2.94 11.81
C GLY A 54 -4.31 -3.59 10.58
N THR A 55 -3.74 -2.79 9.65
CA THR A 55 -2.89 -3.26 8.55
C THR A 55 -1.45 -3.45 9.02
N ASP A 56 -0.86 -4.62 8.80
CA ASP A 56 0.57 -4.84 9.06
C ASP A 56 1.44 -4.32 7.91
N TYR A 57 1.02 -4.55 6.66
CA TYR A 57 1.75 -4.22 5.43
C TYR A 57 0.90 -3.43 4.44
N ILE A 58 1.51 -2.45 3.78
CA ILE A 58 0.90 -1.77 2.65
C ILE A 58 1.62 -2.13 1.35
N CYS A 59 0.87 -2.23 0.26
CA CYS A 59 1.39 -2.69 -1.02
C CYS A 59 0.78 -1.92 -2.18
N GLY A 60 1.52 -1.77 -3.27
CA GLY A 60 1.02 -1.18 -4.51
C GLY A 60 2.10 -1.16 -5.59
N HIS A 61 1.87 -0.41 -6.66
CA HIS A 61 2.80 -0.29 -7.77
C HIS A 61 3.48 1.08 -7.78
N ASN A 62 4.81 1.11 -7.72
CA ASN A 62 5.60 2.35 -7.65
C ASN A 62 5.33 3.22 -6.40
N ILE A 63 4.79 2.64 -5.32
CA ILE A 63 4.33 3.39 -4.15
C ILE A 63 5.42 4.19 -3.46
N LEU A 64 6.67 3.71 -3.49
CA LEU A 64 7.80 4.40 -2.86
C LEU A 64 8.11 5.71 -3.58
N ASN A 65 8.06 5.70 -4.91
CA ASN A 65 8.43 6.85 -5.73
C ASN A 65 7.22 7.66 -6.23
N HIS A 66 6.01 7.15 -6.07
CA HIS A 66 4.78 7.82 -6.50
C HIS A 66 3.95 8.19 -5.27
N ASP A 67 3.24 7.23 -4.70
CA ASP A 67 2.13 7.47 -3.78
C ASP A 67 2.57 8.04 -2.42
N LEU A 68 3.64 7.50 -1.83
CA LEU A 68 4.13 7.93 -0.52
C LEU A 68 4.64 9.38 -0.52
N LYS A 69 4.93 9.98 -1.67
CA LYS A 69 5.27 11.40 -1.75
C LYS A 69 4.10 12.31 -1.39
N TYR A 70 2.87 11.82 -1.53
CA TYR A 70 1.64 12.59 -1.29
C TYR A 70 1.05 12.30 0.09
N ILE A 71 1.12 11.03 0.54
CA ILE A 71 0.47 10.59 1.79
C ILE A 71 1.40 9.90 2.79
N GLY A 72 2.72 9.86 2.54
CA GLY A 72 3.68 9.15 3.40
C GLY A 72 3.65 9.60 4.86
N GLN A 73 3.59 10.91 5.10
CA GLN A 73 3.49 11.44 6.48
C GLN A 73 2.20 11.00 7.19
N HIS A 74 1.10 10.91 6.45
CA HIS A 74 -0.19 10.45 6.96
C HIS A 74 -0.11 8.97 7.36
N ILE A 75 0.55 8.15 6.54
CA ILE A 75 0.77 6.72 6.78
C ILE A 75 1.70 6.46 7.97
N GLU A 76 2.81 7.20 8.09
CA GLU A 76 3.69 7.08 9.26
C GLU A 76 2.97 7.47 10.55
N ASN A 77 2.18 8.55 10.53
CA ASN A 77 1.35 8.96 11.66
C ASN A 77 0.27 7.93 12.03
N ALA A 78 -0.15 7.10 11.07
CA ALA A 78 -1.06 5.98 11.29
C ALA A 78 -0.40 4.76 11.97
N GLY A 79 0.92 4.80 12.19
CA GLY A 79 1.68 3.70 12.79
C GLY A 79 2.12 2.63 11.79
N VAL A 80 1.95 2.87 10.48
CA VAL A 80 2.49 1.98 9.44
C VAL A 80 3.94 2.38 9.18
N HIS A 81 4.86 1.52 9.59
CA HIS A 81 6.29 1.74 9.36
C HIS A 81 6.66 1.59 7.89
N LEU A 82 7.55 2.45 7.39
CA LEU A 82 8.07 2.36 6.01
C LEU A 82 8.74 1.01 5.69
N THR A 83 9.22 0.28 6.70
CA THR A 83 9.77 -1.08 6.53
C THR A 83 8.72 -2.12 6.12
N ASN A 84 7.43 -1.80 6.26
CA ASN A 84 6.31 -2.68 5.94
C ASN A 84 5.63 -2.28 4.61
N VAL A 85 6.35 -1.54 3.77
CA VAL A 85 5.91 -1.06 2.48
C VAL A 85 6.44 -2.00 1.40
N ILE A 86 5.54 -2.54 0.58
CA ILE A 86 5.87 -3.45 -0.51
C ILE A 86 5.60 -2.75 -1.85
N ASP A 87 6.65 -2.49 -2.60
CA ASP A 87 6.54 -1.88 -3.93
C ASP A 87 6.72 -2.94 -5.02
N THR A 88 5.62 -3.25 -5.70
CA THR A 88 5.60 -4.29 -6.74
C THR A 88 6.38 -3.92 -8.00
N LEU A 89 6.71 -2.63 -8.21
CA LEU A 89 7.56 -2.23 -9.34
C LEU A 89 8.96 -2.87 -9.22
N TYR A 90 9.54 -2.90 -8.02
CA TYR A 90 10.83 -3.54 -7.78
C TYR A 90 10.76 -5.08 -7.75
N LEU A 91 9.59 -5.65 -7.46
CA LEU A 91 9.38 -7.10 -7.51
C LEU A 91 9.19 -7.62 -8.94
N SER A 92 8.70 -6.78 -9.85
CA SER A 92 8.38 -7.17 -11.23
C SER A 92 9.58 -7.80 -11.98
N PRO A 93 10.81 -7.25 -11.91
CA PRO A 93 11.99 -7.87 -12.52
C PRO A 93 12.35 -9.26 -11.97
N LEU A 94 12.05 -9.53 -10.69
CA LEU A 94 12.36 -10.81 -10.07
C LEU A 94 11.38 -11.91 -10.50
N LEU A 95 10.10 -11.54 -10.67
CA LEU A 95 9.04 -12.46 -11.06
C LEU A 95 8.99 -12.71 -12.57
N PHE A 96 9.42 -11.72 -13.37
CA PHE A 96 9.37 -11.75 -14.83
C PHE A 96 10.72 -11.37 -15.44
N PRO A 97 11.76 -12.21 -15.30
CA PRO A 97 13.12 -11.87 -15.74
C PRO A 97 13.24 -11.64 -17.25
N SER A 98 12.35 -12.23 -18.05
CA SER A 98 12.29 -12.02 -19.51
C SER A 98 11.51 -10.78 -19.94
N ASN A 99 10.78 -10.14 -19.03
CA ASN A 99 10.06 -8.88 -19.25
C ASN A 99 10.05 -8.05 -17.95
N PRO A 100 11.20 -7.46 -17.57
CA PRO A 100 11.42 -6.94 -16.22
C PRO A 100 10.54 -5.73 -15.88
N TYR A 101 9.98 -5.06 -16.89
CA TYR A 101 9.06 -3.95 -16.73
C TYR A 101 7.72 -4.34 -17.36
N HIS A 102 6.77 -4.77 -16.54
CA HIS A 102 5.37 -4.84 -16.98
C HIS A 102 4.84 -3.42 -17.16
N ALA A 103 4.03 -3.22 -18.20
CA ALA A 103 3.63 -1.93 -18.76
C ALA A 103 2.69 -1.12 -17.85
N LEU A 104 3.19 -0.70 -16.69
CA LEU A 104 2.59 0.27 -15.76
C LEU A 104 3.64 1.30 -15.33
N LEU A 105 4.52 1.71 -16.25
CA LEU A 105 5.32 2.92 -16.09
C LEU A 105 4.33 4.11 -16.07
N LYS A 106 3.98 4.58 -14.87
CA LYS A 106 3.41 5.93 -14.68
C LYS A 106 4.59 6.92 -14.79
N ASP A 107 4.57 7.71 -15.86
CA ASP A 107 5.44 8.89 -16.07
C ASP A 107 5.15 9.99 -15.03
#